data_AF-A0A6B2S668-F1
#
_entry.id   AF-A0A6B2S668-F1
#
_cell.length_a   1.000
_cell.length_b   1.000
_cell.length_c   1.000
_cell.angle_alpha   90.00
_cell.angle_beta   90.00
_cell.angle_gamma   90.00
#
_symmetry.space_group_name_H-M   'P 1'
#
loop_
_entity.id
_entity.type
_entity.pdbx_description
1 polymer ?
#
loop_
_entity_poly.entity_id
_entity_poly.type
_entity_poly.pdbx_seq_one_letter_code
_entity_poly.pdbx_strand_id
1 'polypeptide(L)'
;MTGTDDTDDDSLYVLTAVLLTPAQFPSVLGDDFPSACRTLGLGPRPDGYGVVLGQDGAGARWTVVIDDVSLVAVAIASWDCGMEYDLSPDDRSIVASLPGWPLDVAVAAPGVPAPHDPEGLPAGGPEPLSPPPSDAWG
;
A
#
# COMPACT_ATOMS: atom_id res chain seq x y z
N MET A 1 22.77 -0.61 -30.88
CA MET A 1 21.75 -1.49 -30.30
C MET A 1 21.08 -0.66 -29.22
N THR A 2 20.06 0.10 -29.61
CA THR A 2 19.28 0.97 -28.72
C THR A 2 18.07 0.15 -28.29
N GLY A 3 18.17 -0.47 -27.12
CA GLY A 3 17.01 -0.96 -26.37
C GLY A 3 16.59 0.16 -25.43
N THR A 4 15.41 0.71 -25.66
CA THR A 4 14.74 1.65 -24.76
C THR A 4 14.07 0.81 -23.67
N ASP A 5 14.70 0.71 -22.50
CA ASP A 5 14.14 0.09 -21.28
C ASP A 5 13.40 1.16 -20.42
N ASP A 6 12.69 2.10 -21.06
CA ASP A 6 11.80 3.07 -20.39
C ASP A 6 10.39 2.47 -20.24
N THR A 7 10.25 1.31 -19.60
CA THR A 7 8.91 0.74 -19.33
C THR A 7 8.83 -0.03 -18.01
N ASP A 8 9.66 0.33 -17.03
CA ASP A 8 9.56 -0.19 -15.65
C ASP A 8 9.36 0.93 -14.61
N ASP A 9 9.27 2.21 -15.05
CA ASP A 9 9.19 3.37 -14.15
C ASP A 9 7.80 3.52 -13.49
N ASP A 10 6.76 2.94 -14.10
CA ASP A 10 5.38 2.88 -13.55
C ASP A 10 5.11 1.61 -12.73
N SER A 11 6.10 0.71 -12.60
CA SER A 11 5.95 -0.56 -11.88
C SER A 11 6.11 -0.35 -10.37
N LEU A 12 5.12 -0.80 -9.59
CA LEU A 12 5.21 -0.76 -8.13
C LEU A 12 6.01 -1.96 -7.59
N TYR A 13 7.15 -1.70 -6.97
CA TYR A 13 7.91 -2.66 -6.19
C TYR A 13 7.26 -2.88 -4.82
N VAL A 14 6.62 -4.03 -4.64
CA VAL A 14 5.94 -4.40 -3.39
C VAL A 14 6.95 -4.69 -2.28
N LEU A 15 6.84 -3.97 -1.16
CA LEU A 15 7.63 -4.22 0.05
C LEU A 15 6.89 -5.08 1.06
N THR A 16 5.61 -4.78 1.26
CA THR A 16 4.76 -5.52 2.20
C THR A 16 3.28 -5.29 1.91
N ALA A 17 2.42 -6.06 2.56
CA ALA A 17 0.98 -5.91 2.47
C ALA A 17 0.31 -6.21 3.82
N VAL A 18 -0.85 -5.61 4.04
CA VAL A 18 -1.69 -5.84 5.21
C VAL A 18 -3.15 -6.03 4.78
N LEU A 19 -3.92 -6.72 5.61
CA LEU A 19 -5.36 -6.87 5.42
C LEU A 19 -6.10 -5.84 6.28
N LEU A 20 -6.76 -4.89 5.63
CA LEU A 20 -7.67 -3.95 6.27
C LEU A 20 -9.08 -4.56 6.30
N THR A 21 -9.32 -5.45 7.27
CA THR A 21 -10.62 -6.11 7.46
C THR A 21 -11.12 -5.94 8.90
N PRO A 22 -12.45 -5.91 9.14
CA PRO A 22 -12.99 -5.87 10.49
C PRO A 22 -12.55 -7.06 11.36
N ALA A 23 -12.37 -8.23 10.73
CA ALA A 23 -11.97 -9.45 11.42
C ALA A 23 -10.50 -9.43 11.89
N GLN A 24 -9.61 -8.72 11.19
CA GLN A 24 -8.21 -8.55 11.59
C GLN A 24 -8.06 -7.64 12.82
N PHE A 25 -9.01 -6.71 13.00
CA PHE A 25 -8.97 -5.75 14.10
C PHE A 25 -10.33 -5.64 14.81
N PRO A 26 -10.86 -6.71 15.44
CA PRO A 26 -12.24 -6.73 15.92
C PRO A 26 -12.54 -5.66 16.97
N SER A 27 -11.58 -5.36 17.84
CA SER A 27 -11.73 -4.39 18.92
C SER A 27 -11.37 -2.95 18.54
N VAL A 28 -10.71 -2.74 17.40
CA VAL A 28 -10.20 -1.42 16.95
C VAL A 28 -10.94 -0.92 15.71
N LEU A 29 -11.27 -1.82 14.78
CA LEU A 29 -12.02 -1.51 13.57
C LEU A 29 -13.44 -2.07 13.58
N GLY A 30 -13.89 -2.80 14.60
CA GLY A 30 -15.24 -3.40 14.61
C GLY A 30 -16.34 -2.39 14.24
N ASP A 31 -16.49 -1.34 15.05
CA ASP A 31 -17.43 -0.24 14.76
C ASP A 31 -16.77 0.90 13.94
N ASP A 32 -15.44 1.01 13.97
CA ASP A 32 -14.68 2.12 13.37
C ASP A 32 -14.19 1.86 11.94
N PHE A 33 -14.33 0.64 11.41
CA PHE A 33 -13.93 0.30 10.04
C PHE A 33 -14.53 1.25 8.99
N PRO A 34 -15.85 1.60 9.04
CA PRO A 34 -16.39 2.59 8.11
C PRO A 34 -15.77 3.97 8.23
N SER A 35 -15.36 4.39 9.44
CA SER A 35 -14.66 5.65 9.66
C SER A 35 -13.26 5.62 9.07
N ALA A 36 -12.51 4.52 9.29
CA ALA A 36 -11.19 4.32 8.71
C ALA A 36 -11.21 4.32 7.18
N CYS A 37 -12.18 3.61 6.56
CA CYS A 37 -12.36 3.64 5.10
C CYS A 37 -12.60 5.06 4.59
N ARG A 38 -13.44 5.86 5.26
CA ARG A 38 -13.72 7.24 4.86
C ARG A 38 -12.49 8.14 4.93
N THR A 39 -11.63 7.97 5.93
CA THR A 39 -10.35 8.71 6.02
C THR A 39 -9.45 8.46 4.82
N LEU A 40 -9.51 7.25 4.26
CA LEU A 40 -8.79 6.86 3.04
C LEU A 40 -9.57 7.17 1.75
N GLY A 41 -10.74 7.81 1.83
CA GLY A 41 -11.60 8.07 0.68
C GLY A 41 -12.33 6.83 0.12
N LEU A 42 -12.39 5.74 0.88
CA LEU A 42 -12.97 4.46 0.48
C LEU A 42 -14.40 4.28 1.02
N GLY A 43 -15.22 3.55 0.27
CA GLY A 43 -16.48 3.01 0.80
C GLY A 43 -16.25 1.79 1.69
N PRO A 44 -16.99 1.58 2.78
CA PRO A 44 -16.84 0.36 3.58
C PRO A 44 -17.28 -0.87 2.78
N ARG A 45 -16.48 -1.95 2.81
CA ARG A 45 -16.82 -3.25 2.23
C ARG A 45 -16.84 -4.35 3.29
N PRO A 46 -17.80 -5.29 3.26
CA PRO A 46 -17.88 -6.38 4.23
C PRO A 46 -16.62 -7.25 4.27
N ASP A 47 -16.05 -7.51 3.10
CA ASP A 47 -14.85 -8.34 2.95
C ASP A 47 -13.55 -7.59 3.32
N GLY A 48 -13.63 -6.27 3.43
CA GLY A 48 -12.48 -5.39 3.66
C GLY A 48 -11.67 -5.08 2.41
N TYR A 49 -10.40 -4.75 2.61
CA TYR A 49 -9.43 -4.41 1.58
C TYR A 49 -8.07 -5.04 1.85
N GLY A 50 -7.34 -5.36 0.79
CA GLY A 50 -5.90 -5.52 0.86
C GLY A 50 -5.22 -4.16 0.72
N VAL A 51 -4.17 -3.91 1.50
CA VAL A 51 -3.38 -2.68 1.41
C VAL A 51 -1.94 -3.06 1.17
N VAL A 52 -1.36 -2.61 0.07
CA VAL A 52 -0.01 -2.90 -0.37
C VAL A 52 0.83 -1.65 -0.24
N LEU A 53 2.02 -1.80 0.33
CA LEU A 53 2.99 -0.73 0.47
C LEU A 53 4.17 -1.04 -0.45
N GLY A 54 4.46 -0.11 -1.34
CA GLY A 54 5.52 -0.28 -2.31
C GLY A 54 6.15 1.04 -2.72
N GLN A 55 7.18 0.92 -3.56
CA GLN A 55 7.87 2.05 -4.18
C GLN A 55 7.79 1.96 -5.69
N ASP A 56 7.77 3.08 -6.38
CA ASP A 56 8.07 3.09 -7.81
C ASP A 56 9.58 3.01 -8.08
N GLY A 57 9.98 2.96 -9.35
CA GLY A 57 11.38 2.90 -9.76
C GLY A 57 12.22 4.11 -9.34
N ALA A 58 11.59 5.26 -9.13
CA ALA A 58 12.25 6.46 -8.62
C ALA A 58 12.47 6.40 -7.10
N GLY A 59 11.73 5.55 -6.39
CA GLY A 59 11.76 5.40 -4.94
C GLY A 59 10.62 6.12 -4.22
N ALA A 60 9.67 6.70 -4.94
CA ALA A 60 8.52 7.34 -4.32
C ALA A 60 7.60 6.31 -3.69
N ARG A 61 7.06 6.65 -2.52
CA ARG A 61 6.27 5.75 -1.69
C ARG A 61 4.80 5.79 -2.06
N TRP A 62 4.21 4.61 -2.23
CA TRP A 62 2.80 4.45 -2.55
C TRP A 62 2.12 3.41 -1.65
N THR A 63 0.90 3.74 -1.25
CA THR A 63 -0.05 2.84 -0.58
C THR A 63 -1.15 2.51 -1.58
N VAL A 64 -1.20 1.26 -2.05
CA VAL A 64 -2.17 0.77 -3.02
C VAL A 64 -3.24 -0.06 -2.31
N VAL A 65 -4.49 0.31 -2.50
CA VAL A 65 -5.66 -0.36 -1.92
C VAL A 65 -6.31 -1.25 -2.97
N ILE A 66 -6.50 -2.51 -2.61
CA ILE A 66 -6.97 -3.58 -3.49
C ILE A 66 -8.25 -4.18 -2.92
N ASP A 67 -9.26 -4.42 -3.75
CA ASP A 67 -10.51 -5.05 -3.33
C ASP A 67 -10.54 -6.58 -3.46
N ASP A 68 -9.55 -7.18 -4.13
CA ASP A 68 -9.25 -8.61 -4.05
C ASP A 68 -8.45 -8.95 -2.78
N VAL A 69 -9.19 -9.09 -1.70
CA VAL A 69 -8.65 -9.46 -0.38
C VAL A 69 -8.00 -10.84 -0.39
N SER A 70 -8.48 -11.76 -1.24
CA SER A 70 -7.98 -13.13 -1.30
C SER A 70 -6.58 -13.18 -1.90
N LEU A 71 -6.33 -12.41 -2.97
CA LEU A 71 -5.01 -12.26 -3.57
C LEU A 71 -3.98 -11.81 -2.54
N VAL A 72 -4.29 -10.74 -1.78
CA VAL A 72 -3.38 -10.19 -0.78
C VAL A 72 -3.18 -11.16 0.39
N ALA A 73 -4.24 -11.85 0.83
CA ALA A 73 -4.14 -12.86 1.88
C ALA A 73 -3.22 -14.04 1.49
N VAL A 74 -3.28 -14.49 0.22
CA VAL A 74 -2.39 -15.55 -0.29
C VAL A 74 -0.93 -15.09 -0.31
N ALA A 75 -0.66 -13.85 -0.72
CA ALA A 75 0.68 -13.29 -0.70
C ALA A 75 1.26 -13.28 0.72
N ILE A 76 0.51 -12.73 1.68
CA ILE A 76 0.92 -12.69 3.10
C ILE A 76 1.18 -14.10 3.64
N ALA A 77 0.27 -15.04 3.42
CA ALA A 77 0.42 -16.42 3.89
C ALA A 77 1.65 -17.12 3.29
N SER A 78 1.99 -16.80 2.03
CA SER A 78 3.18 -17.33 1.36
C SER A 78 4.46 -16.78 1.99
N TRP A 79 4.52 -15.46 2.22
CA TRP A 79 5.65 -14.81 2.87
C TRP A 79 5.83 -15.26 4.33
N ASP A 80 4.74 -15.45 5.07
CA ASP A 80 4.77 -15.99 6.44
C ASP A 80 5.35 -17.41 6.49
N CYS A 81 5.19 -18.18 5.41
CA CYS A 81 5.79 -19.51 5.25
C CYS A 81 7.22 -19.45 4.68
N GLY A 82 7.78 -18.26 4.45
CA GLY A 82 9.11 -18.07 3.86
C GLY A 82 9.19 -18.40 2.36
N MET A 83 8.05 -18.45 1.66
CA MET A 83 7.99 -18.68 0.22
C MET A 83 7.98 -17.35 -0.53
N GLU A 84 8.67 -17.31 -1.67
CA GLU A 84 8.54 -16.20 -2.61
C GLU A 84 7.14 -16.20 -3.22
N TYR A 85 6.52 -15.02 -3.27
CA TYR A 85 5.26 -14.78 -3.94
C TYR A 85 5.29 -13.40 -4.57
N ASP A 86 5.07 -13.35 -5.89
CA ASP A 86 4.99 -12.10 -6.63
C ASP A 86 3.56 -11.56 -6.58
N LEU A 87 3.36 -10.55 -5.73
CA LEU A 87 2.07 -9.88 -5.60
C LEU A 87 1.95 -8.82 -6.69
N SER A 88 1.29 -9.19 -7.79
CA SER A 88 1.00 -8.30 -8.92
C SER A 88 -0.53 -8.15 -9.08
N PRO A 89 -1.12 -7.09 -8.51
CA PRO A 89 -2.56 -6.84 -8.61
C PRO A 89 -2.97 -6.45 -10.04
N ASP A 90 -4.14 -6.90 -10.49
CA ASP A 90 -4.74 -6.39 -11.73
C ASP A 90 -5.23 -4.95 -11.49
N ASP A 91 -5.01 -4.04 -12.45
CA ASP A 91 -5.45 -2.64 -12.39
C ASP A 91 -6.93 -2.49 -12.01
N ARG A 92 -7.78 -3.45 -12.37
CA ARG A 92 -9.22 -3.45 -12.04
C ARG A 92 -9.51 -3.71 -10.58
N SER A 93 -8.59 -4.37 -9.87
CA SER A 93 -8.69 -4.65 -8.43
C SER A 93 -8.17 -3.49 -7.58
N ILE A 94 -7.39 -2.59 -8.17
CA ILE A 94 -6.88 -1.39 -7.51
C ILE A 94 -8.01 -0.37 -7.43
N VAL A 95 -8.40 -0.01 -6.20
CA VAL A 95 -9.48 0.95 -5.94
C VAL A 95 -8.98 2.31 -5.50
N ALA A 96 -7.75 2.40 -5.01
CA ALA A 96 -7.09 3.66 -4.69
C ALA A 96 -5.57 3.48 -4.69
N SER A 97 -4.88 4.53 -5.13
CA SER A 97 -3.43 4.69 -4.96
C SER A 97 -3.20 5.99 -4.20
N LEU A 98 -2.70 5.88 -2.98
CA LEU A 98 -2.47 6.99 -2.07
C LEU A 98 -0.96 7.24 -1.95
N PRO A 99 -0.51 8.50 -1.99
CA PRO A 99 0.90 8.81 -1.80
C PRO A 99 1.33 8.52 -0.36
N GLY A 100 2.60 8.18 -0.16
CA GLY A 100 3.18 7.95 1.16
C GLY A 100 2.81 6.60 1.79
N TRP A 101 3.25 6.40 3.04
CA TRP A 101 2.98 5.19 3.84
C TRP A 101 2.46 5.56 5.24
N PRO A 102 1.53 4.78 5.80
CA PRO A 102 1.05 5.00 7.16
C PRO A 102 2.05 4.52 8.24
N LEU A 103 3.23 4.05 7.85
CA LEU A 103 4.30 3.64 8.75
C LEU A 103 5.67 4.15 8.27
N ASP A 104 6.57 4.31 9.24
CA ASP A 104 7.96 4.64 8.96
C ASP A 104 8.70 3.36 8.55
N VAL A 105 9.10 3.28 7.28
CA VAL A 105 9.80 2.12 6.71
C VAL A 105 11.21 2.55 6.37
N ALA A 106 12.18 1.91 7.01
CA ALA A 106 13.60 2.22 6.84
C ALA A 106 14.26 1.49 5.65
N VAL A 107 13.52 0.68 4.89
CA VAL A 107 14.06 -0.23 3.89
C VAL A 107 13.52 0.12 2.50
N ALA A 108 14.43 0.14 1.52
CA ALA A 108 14.11 0.31 0.10
C ALA A 108 14.05 -1.04 -0.61
N ALA A 109 13.31 -1.11 -1.73
CA ALA A 109 13.40 -2.24 -2.64
C ALA A 109 14.85 -2.37 -3.21
N PRO A 110 15.35 -3.58 -3.48
CA PRO A 110 16.71 -3.77 -3.98
C PRO A 110 16.94 -3.01 -5.30
N GLY A 111 17.97 -2.17 -5.35
CA GLY A 111 18.30 -1.38 -6.53
C GLY A 111 17.47 -0.10 -6.72
N VAL A 112 16.48 0.15 -5.86
CA VAL A 112 15.64 1.35 -5.87
C VAL A 112 16.23 2.42 -4.93
N PRO A 113 16.11 3.72 -5.25
CA PRO A 113 16.52 4.80 -4.36
C PRO A 113 15.82 4.77 -2.99
N ALA A 114 16.34 5.57 -2.06
CA ALA A 114 15.78 5.69 -0.73
C ALA A 114 14.29 6.13 -0.77
N PRO A 115 13.42 5.57 0.09
CA PRO A 115 12.00 5.91 0.09
C PRO A 115 11.77 7.39 0.38
N HIS A 116 10.95 8.05 -0.44
CA HIS A 116 10.55 9.44 -0.27
C HIS A 116 9.10 9.67 -0.72
N ASP A 117 8.51 10.79 -0.32
CA ASP A 117 7.17 11.14 -0.80
C ASP A 117 7.20 11.55 -2.28
N PRO A 118 6.19 11.17 -3.08
CA PRO A 118 6.14 11.52 -4.49
C PRO A 118 6.09 13.03 -4.70
N GLU A 119 6.93 13.52 -5.60
CA GLU A 119 6.92 14.91 -6.03
C GLU A 119 5.80 15.18 -7.05
N GLY A 120 5.36 16.44 -7.16
CA GLY A 120 4.46 16.84 -8.24
C GLY A 120 3.02 16.36 -8.11
N LEU A 121 2.57 16.00 -6.90
CA LEU A 121 1.16 15.68 -6.64
C LEU A 121 0.24 16.82 -7.13
N PRO A 122 -0.91 16.49 -7.77
CA PRO A 122 -1.83 17.49 -8.28
C PRO A 122 -2.35 18.37 -7.14
N ALA A 123 -2.48 19.67 -7.41
CA ALA A 123 -3.01 20.62 -6.44
C ALA A 123 -4.42 20.21 -5.99
N GLY A 124 -4.61 19.97 -4.69
CA GLY A 124 -5.86 19.48 -4.11
C GLY A 124 -6.04 17.95 -4.15
N GLY A 125 -5.02 17.20 -4.55
CA GLY A 125 -4.95 15.74 -4.38
C GLY A 125 -4.79 15.31 -2.90
N PRO A 126 -4.83 14.00 -2.63
CA PRO A 126 -4.61 13.48 -1.29
C PRO A 126 -3.20 13.83 -0.79
N GLU A 127 -3.11 14.24 0.47
CA GLU A 127 -1.82 14.44 1.15
C GLU A 127 -1.12 13.09 1.36
N PRO A 128 0.22 13.01 1.26
CA PRO A 128 0.97 11.80 1.57
C PRO A 128 0.62 11.25 2.95
N LEU A 129 0.25 9.97 2.98
CA LEU A 129 0.10 9.23 4.23
C LEU A 129 1.42 9.27 4.98
N SER A 130 1.32 9.64 6.25
CA SER A 130 2.46 9.73 7.15
C SER A 130 2.17 8.94 8.42
N PRO A 131 3.18 8.30 9.02
CA PRO A 131 3.03 7.69 10.34
C PRO A 131 2.54 8.73 11.35
N PRO A 132 1.72 8.33 12.33
CA PRO A 132 1.35 9.23 13.42
C PRO A 132 2.62 9.72 14.14
N PRO A 133 2.61 10.95 14.68
CA PRO A 133 3.76 11.43 15.42
C PRO A 133 4.02 10.51 16.63
N SER A 134 5.30 10.29 16.95
CA SER A 134 5.73 9.27 17.91
C SER A 134 5.25 9.53 19.34
N ASP A 135 4.81 10.75 19.65
CA ASP A 135 4.18 11.15 20.92
C ASP A 135 2.67 10.88 20.98
N ALA A 136 2.03 10.52 19.86
CA ALA A 136 0.62 10.12 19.83
C ALA A 136 0.39 8.67 20.28
N TRP A 137 1.43 7.84 20.29
CA TRP A 137 1.39 6.47 20.81
C TRP A 137 1.86 6.48 22.27
N GLY A 138 0.91 6.77 23.18
CA GLY A 138 1.08 6.70 24.63
C GLY A 138 0.24 5.60 25.26
#